data_AF-A0A3E0CIT4-F1
#
_entry.id   AF-A0A3E0CIT4-F1
#
_cell.length_a   1.000
_cell.length_b   1.000
_cell.length_c   1.000
_cell.angle_alpha   90.00
_cell.angle_beta   90.00
_cell.angle_gamma   90.00
#
_symmetry.space_group_name_H-M   'P 1'
#
loop_
_entity.id
_entity.type
_entity.pdbx_description
1 polymer ?
#
loop_
_entity_poly.entity_id
_entity_poly.type
_entity_poly.pdbx_seq_one_letter_code
_entity_poly.pdbx_strand_id
1 'polypeptide(L)'
;MTGPNQTPIGSMTCGPNMPTQTAQCMTRKVSFTFYCAPRDDSGLNPLYNAAYPNDDTHKGVTDSAPYLNGMPYVVVDADTHAVIYPYNSTDGRTATFPAKVSTNTLHDGQRFKHSLPPINIPDHVVRIALHIANDAYAQHRNFQLFAWTVPDVAHSKVHVYEVRSDLEERFSIENHFGAPPAENTFGLKPGTTDEYQGYLNGDLWLRISHEFTDDEIARLCPPETLTRSLLPGQHPAAPQGNAGSTIPPVAPAAAPGTQGVQPNPQTYAGPVTGAPHPASPLPQAQPQTSPHAAGNTQSLNVNWREVLQPIYGAGADSRSMAAFSVRVDALGITVTFAARAVANAVNTSNRTTVQQALRRTSPRAFAVVLKAAWRLHISSVDFSSSWRPMLGSKLHRMGVALDVTHFDDADENIHFTVHNHDHHDRNHPFPTGPGGQKLAALYGELRTDHQVTPAAVYTPWLNWVIPHDTHMHVTVKE
;
A
#
# COMPACT_ATOMS: atom_id res chain seq x y z
N MET A 1 6.01 -34.07 25.82
CA MET A 1 7.22 -34.56 26.52
C MET A 1 8.23 -34.88 25.45
N THR A 2 9.42 -34.29 25.52
CA THR A 2 10.49 -34.41 24.53
C THR A 2 11.25 -35.74 24.64
N GLY A 3 11.80 -36.23 23.53
CA GLY A 3 12.67 -37.41 23.54
C GLY A 3 14.05 -37.12 24.16
N PRO A 4 14.72 -38.10 24.82
CA PRO A 4 15.74 -37.78 25.83
C PRO A 4 17.13 -37.33 25.35
N ASN A 5 17.41 -37.27 24.03
CA ASN A 5 18.77 -37.20 23.50
C ASN A 5 18.93 -36.22 22.31
N GLN A 6 18.61 -34.94 22.50
CA GLN A 6 19.08 -33.88 21.61
C GLN A 6 19.88 -32.84 22.39
N THR A 7 21.20 -32.82 22.19
CA THR A 7 22.08 -31.77 22.70
C THR A 7 21.68 -30.42 22.10
N PRO A 8 21.56 -29.35 22.88
CA PRO A 8 21.35 -28.01 22.34
C PRO A 8 22.42 -27.62 21.33
N ILE A 9 22.01 -26.99 20.22
CA ILE A 9 22.92 -26.52 19.17
C ILE A 9 23.52 -25.14 19.44
N GLY A 10 23.11 -24.50 20.55
CA GLY A 10 23.61 -23.21 20.99
C GLY A 10 22.60 -22.46 21.86
N SER A 11 23.01 -21.29 22.34
CA SER A 11 22.15 -20.35 23.06
C SER A 11 21.73 -19.16 22.18
N MET A 12 20.60 -18.54 22.52
CA MET A 12 20.06 -17.35 21.85
C MET A 12 19.70 -16.26 22.88
N THR A 13 19.82 -14.99 22.51
CA THR A 13 19.54 -13.84 23.38
C THR A 13 18.39 -13.02 22.84
N CYS A 14 17.27 -13.04 23.54
CA CYS A 14 16.08 -12.28 23.18
C CYS A 14 16.22 -10.81 23.67
N GLY A 15 15.92 -9.82 22.82
CA GLY A 15 16.14 -8.37 23.07
C GLY A 15 15.05 -7.67 23.90
N PRO A 16 15.08 -6.34 24.11
CA PRO A 16 14.24 -5.65 25.10
C PRO A 16 12.71 -5.59 24.84
N ASN A 17 12.23 -6.02 23.67
CA ASN A 17 10.80 -6.32 23.40
C ASN A 17 10.52 -7.84 23.51
N MET A 18 11.33 -8.53 24.32
CA MET A 18 11.34 -9.96 24.57
C MET A 18 11.85 -10.15 26.02
N PRO A 19 11.46 -11.21 26.73
CA PRO A 19 12.12 -11.55 27.98
C PRO A 19 13.55 -11.99 27.65
N THR A 20 14.57 -11.35 28.25
CA THR A 20 15.98 -11.77 28.16
C THR A 20 16.19 -13.12 28.83
N GLN A 21 15.85 -14.19 28.13
CA GLN A 21 16.10 -15.57 28.54
C GLN A 21 17.09 -16.19 27.55
N THR A 22 18.19 -16.72 28.09
CA THR A 22 19.15 -17.53 27.35
C THR A 22 18.52 -18.89 27.05
N ALA A 23 17.81 -18.98 25.94
CA ALA A 23 17.13 -20.21 25.55
C ALA A 23 18.07 -21.21 24.88
N GLN A 24 17.82 -22.50 25.07
CA GLN A 24 18.53 -23.58 24.40
C GLN A 24 17.84 -23.87 23.05
N CYS A 25 18.57 -23.70 21.96
CA CYS A 25 18.08 -24.08 20.64
C CYS A 25 18.18 -25.59 20.46
N MET A 26 17.05 -26.25 20.13
CA MET A 26 17.06 -27.63 19.66
C MET A 26 17.29 -27.69 18.14
N THR A 27 17.31 -28.90 17.56
CA THR A 27 17.39 -29.05 16.10
C THR A 27 16.12 -28.61 15.35
N ARG A 28 14.99 -28.47 16.06
CA ARG A 28 13.66 -28.06 15.55
C ARG A 28 13.72 -26.71 14.83
N LYS A 29 13.46 -26.73 13.52
CA LYS A 29 13.40 -25.55 12.65
C LYS A 29 12.03 -25.39 12.02
N VAL A 30 11.64 -24.15 11.74
CA VAL A 30 10.49 -23.81 10.88
C VAL A 30 10.96 -22.92 9.74
N SER A 31 10.48 -23.18 8.53
CA SER A 31 10.65 -22.30 7.36
C SER A 31 9.31 -22.01 6.72
N PHE A 32 8.98 -20.74 6.54
CA PHE A 32 7.77 -20.32 5.83
C PHE A 32 8.11 -19.95 4.39
N THR A 33 7.26 -20.32 3.44
CA THR A 33 7.32 -19.87 2.04
C THR A 33 5.97 -19.31 1.64
N PHE A 34 5.95 -18.02 1.34
CA PHE A 34 4.77 -17.28 0.87
C PHE A 34 4.73 -17.33 -0.64
N TYR A 35 3.60 -17.75 -1.20
CA TYR A 35 3.30 -17.79 -2.62
C TYR A 35 2.31 -16.66 -2.91
N CYS A 36 2.79 -15.57 -3.47
CA CYS A 36 1.96 -14.42 -3.86
C CYS A 36 0.87 -14.85 -4.86
N ALA A 37 -0.23 -14.10 -4.96
CA ALA A 37 -1.25 -14.40 -5.95
C ALA A 37 -0.64 -14.29 -7.37
N PRO A 38 -1.04 -15.14 -8.32
CA PRO A 38 -0.52 -15.12 -9.68
C PRO A 38 -0.82 -13.79 -10.37
N ARG A 39 0.05 -13.41 -11.31
CA ARG A 39 -0.16 -12.25 -12.18
C ARG A 39 -0.99 -12.68 -13.39
N ASP A 40 -1.95 -11.85 -13.80
CA ASP A 40 -2.71 -12.04 -15.05
C ASP A 40 -2.73 -10.75 -15.87
N ASP A 41 -1.60 -10.48 -16.51
CA ASP A 41 -1.43 -9.35 -17.42
C ASP A 41 -2.29 -9.43 -18.69
N SER A 42 -2.96 -10.56 -18.91
CA SER A 42 -3.56 -10.93 -20.21
C SER A 42 -5.00 -11.45 -20.12
N GLY A 43 -5.60 -11.56 -18.93
CA GLY A 43 -6.91 -12.20 -18.76
C GLY A 43 -6.89 -13.69 -19.11
N LEU A 44 -5.79 -14.39 -18.84
CA LEU A 44 -5.53 -15.80 -19.13
C LEU A 44 -5.33 -16.67 -17.88
N ASN A 45 -5.59 -16.18 -16.67
CA ASN A 45 -5.50 -17.01 -15.47
C ASN A 45 -6.56 -18.12 -15.53
N PRO A 46 -6.17 -19.40 -15.67
CA PRO A 46 -7.12 -20.46 -15.95
C PRO A 46 -8.06 -20.71 -14.76
N LEU A 47 -7.59 -20.50 -13.53
CA LEU A 47 -8.40 -20.64 -12.32
C LEU A 47 -9.47 -19.53 -12.23
N TYR A 48 -9.11 -18.29 -12.59
CA TYR A 48 -10.04 -17.16 -12.58
C TYR A 48 -11.08 -17.29 -13.69
N ASN A 49 -10.64 -17.51 -14.94
CA ASN A 49 -11.50 -17.60 -16.10
C ASN A 49 -12.50 -18.76 -16.00
N ALA A 50 -12.10 -19.89 -15.38
CA ALA A 50 -12.99 -21.03 -15.12
C ALA A 50 -14.02 -20.79 -13.99
N ALA A 51 -13.83 -19.76 -13.16
CA ALA A 51 -14.76 -19.35 -12.12
C ALA A 51 -15.66 -18.18 -12.55
N TYR A 52 -15.15 -17.27 -13.38
CA TYR A 52 -15.83 -16.03 -13.81
C TYR A 52 -15.79 -15.85 -15.34
N PRO A 53 -16.37 -16.78 -16.13
CA PRO A 53 -16.26 -16.77 -17.60
C PRO A 53 -16.96 -15.59 -18.29
N ASN A 54 -17.77 -14.82 -17.56
CA ASN A 54 -18.51 -13.65 -18.04
C ASN A 54 -18.03 -12.34 -17.39
N ASP A 55 -16.89 -12.33 -16.68
CA ASP A 55 -16.30 -11.09 -16.14
C ASP A 55 -15.42 -10.43 -17.21
N ASP A 56 -16.05 -9.67 -18.10
CA ASP A 56 -15.39 -8.91 -19.16
C ASP A 56 -14.31 -7.94 -18.65
N THR A 57 -14.28 -7.63 -17.34
CA THR A 57 -13.21 -6.80 -16.78
C THR A 57 -11.87 -7.53 -16.72
N HIS A 58 -11.87 -8.87 -16.74
CA HIS A 58 -10.70 -9.76 -16.63
C HIS A 58 -9.78 -9.46 -15.42
N LYS A 59 -10.24 -8.63 -14.49
CA LYS A 59 -9.48 -8.13 -13.34
C LYS A 59 -9.91 -8.88 -12.09
N GLY A 60 -9.58 -10.17 -12.10
CA GLY A 60 -9.47 -10.97 -10.89
C GLY A 60 -8.43 -10.42 -9.93
N VAL A 61 -8.08 -11.20 -8.90
CA VAL A 61 -6.95 -10.83 -8.03
C VAL A 61 -5.68 -11.31 -8.71
N THR A 62 -5.24 -10.50 -9.66
CA THR A 62 -4.30 -10.86 -10.72
C THR A 62 -3.07 -9.97 -10.80
N ASP A 63 -2.76 -9.25 -9.72
CA ASP A 63 -1.52 -8.50 -9.63
C ASP A 63 -1.07 -8.34 -8.18
N SER A 64 -0.62 -9.42 -7.54
CA SER A 64 0.32 -9.31 -6.41
C SER A 64 1.70 -8.82 -6.89
N ALA A 65 1.75 -7.89 -7.85
CA ALA A 65 2.95 -7.15 -8.17
C ALA A 65 3.08 -5.94 -7.22
N PRO A 66 4.22 -5.77 -6.53
CA PRO A 66 5.18 -6.83 -6.33
C PRO A 66 5.90 -6.83 -4.98
N TYR A 67 6.43 -8.00 -4.67
CA TYR A 67 7.43 -8.26 -3.63
C TYR A 67 6.93 -8.10 -2.18
N LEU A 68 6.80 -9.23 -1.47
CA LEU A 68 6.97 -9.20 -0.01
C LEU A 68 8.44 -8.87 0.38
N ASN A 69 9.37 -8.82 -0.59
CA ASN A 69 10.77 -8.43 -0.39
C ASN A 69 10.88 -7.09 0.36
N GLY A 70 11.59 -7.07 1.48
CA GLY A 70 11.68 -5.85 2.28
C GLY A 70 10.36 -5.46 2.96
N MET A 71 9.34 -6.32 3.02
CA MET A 71 8.20 -6.17 3.93
C MET A 71 8.60 -6.75 5.30
N PRO A 72 8.27 -6.09 6.42
CA PRO A 72 8.64 -6.57 7.74
C PRO A 72 7.87 -7.85 8.14
N TYR A 73 8.51 -8.68 8.96
CA TYR A 73 7.89 -9.81 9.65
C TYR A 73 8.54 -10.09 11.00
N VAL A 74 7.78 -10.73 11.90
CA VAL A 74 8.21 -11.19 13.23
C VAL A 74 7.51 -12.52 13.52
N VAL A 75 8.26 -13.53 13.98
CA VAL A 75 7.69 -14.73 14.63
C VAL A 75 7.74 -14.53 16.14
N VAL A 76 6.67 -14.94 16.82
CA VAL A 76 6.55 -14.88 18.27
C VAL A 76 6.17 -16.26 18.84
N ASP A 77 6.48 -16.47 20.10
CA ASP A 77 5.78 -17.43 20.95
C ASP A 77 4.31 -17.00 21.03
N ALA A 78 3.39 -17.89 20.64
CA ALA A 78 1.97 -17.55 20.61
C ALA A 78 1.36 -17.38 22.01
N ASP A 79 1.96 -17.98 23.04
CA ASP A 79 1.45 -17.98 24.40
C ASP A 79 2.06 -16.84 25.24
N THR A 80 3.35 -16.52 25.05
CA THR A 80 4.05 -15.45 25.80
C THR A 80 4.25 -14.14 25.03
N HIS A 81 3.98 -14.13 23.72
CA HIS A 81 4.23 -13.02 22.78
C HIS A 81 5.72 -12.62 22.66
N ALA A 82 6.64 -13.40 23.24
CA ALA A 82 8.08 -13.21 23.11
C ALA A 82 8.52 -13.41 21.64
N VAL A 83 9.34 -12.51 21.10
CA VAL A 83 9.83 -12.64 19.72
C VAL A 83 10.84 -13.78 19.60
N ILE A 84 10.59 -14.70 18.66
CA ILE A 84 11.46 -15.84 18.33
C ILE A 84 12.15 -15.54 17.00
N TYR A 85 13.25 -14.79 17.07
CA TYR A 85 14.21 -14.55 15.97
C TYR A 85 13.60 -14.51 14.56
N PRO A 86 13.00 -13.35 14.22
CA PRO A 86 13.47 -12.68 13.02
C PRO A 86 13.54 -11.16 13.27
N TYR A 87 14.44 -10.78 14.17
CA TYR A 87 14.78 -9.39 14.46
C TYR A 87 16.20 -9.13 13.95
N ASN A 88 16.39 -8.10 13.13
CA ASN A 88 17.71 -7.66 12.70
C ASN A 88 18.38 -6.91 13.87
N SER A 89 19.24 -7.63 14.59
CA SER A 89 19.97 -7.15 15.76
C SER A 89 20.95 -6.00 15.47
N THR A 90 21.35 -5.80 14.21
CA THR A 90 22.30 -4.74 13.82
C THR A 90 21.67 -3.35 13.91
N ASP A 91 20.39 -3.22 13.56
CA ASP A 91 19.69 -1.94 13.41
C ASP A 91 18.47 -1.77 14.34
N GLY A 92 18.16 -2.80 15.13
CA GLY A 92 17.00 -2.82 16.03
C GLY A 92 15.64 -2.95 15.33
N ARG A 93 15.62 -3.54 14.13
CA ARG A 93 14.43 -3.58 13.25
C ARG A 93 13.90 -5.00 13.08
N THR A 94 12.63 -5.13 12.71
CA THR A 94 12.07 -6.40 12.23
C THR A 94 12.83 -6.88 11.00
N ALA A 95 13.07 -8.18 10.85
CA ALA A 95 13.65 -8.71 9.61
C ALA A 95 12.64 -8.56 8.46
N THR A 96 13.12 -8.73 7.24
CA THR A 96 12.30 -8.63 6.03
C THR A 96 12.42 -9.86 5.15
N PHE A 97 11.39 -10.14 4.35
CA PHE A 97 11.46 -11.27 3.41
C PHE A 97 12.61 -11.04 2.41
N PRO A 98 13.36 -12.10 2.06
CA PRO A 98 14.41 -12.00 1.05
C PRO A 98 13.84 -11.92 -0.37
N ALA A 99 14.77 -11.81 -1.33
CA ALA A 99 14.49 -11.68 -2.76
C ALA A 99 13.49 -12.74 -3.28
N LYS A 100 12.64 -12.31 -4.22
CA LYS A 100 11.66 -13.21 -4.85
C LYS A 100 12.34 -14.17 -5.84
N VAL A 101 11.74 -15.34 -5.99
CA VAL A 101 11.92 -16.21 -7.17
C VAL A 101 10.57 -16.57 -7.76
N SER A 102 10.49 -16.81 -9.07
CA SER A 102 9.26 -17.27 -9.72
C SER A 102 9.14 -18.80 -9.71
N THR A 103 7.91 -19.28 -9.83
CA THR A 103 7.58 -20.70 -10.00
C THR A 103 6.29 -20.84 -10.79
N ASN A 104 6.22 -21.86 -11.64
CA ASN A 104 5.14 -22.13 -12.59
C ASN A 104 4.53 -23.53 -12.40
N THR A 105 4.65 -24.09 -11.19
CA THR A 105 4.28 -25.49 -10.89
C THR A 105 2.88 -25.64 -10.29
N LEU A 106 2.01 -24.63 -10.44
CA LEU A 106 0.67 -24.60 -9.85
C LEU A 106 -0.37 -24.33 -10.94
N HIS A 107 -1.57 -24.87 -10.74
CA HIS A 107 -2.66 -24.83 -11.72
C HIS A 107 -3.25 -23.43 -11.94
N ASP A 108 -2.91 -22.45 -11.11
CA ASP A 108 -3.33 -21.05 -11.24
C ASP A 108 -2.29 -20.15 -11.92
N GLY A 109 -1.23 -20.73 -12.47
CA GLY A 109 -0.24 -20.04 -13.31
C GLY A 109 1.08 -19.73 -12.59
N GLN A 110 1.77 -18.68 -13.06
CA GLN A 110 3.07 -18.30 -12.50
C GLN A 110 2.90 -17.48 -11.23
N ARG A 111 3.44 -17.99 -10.12
CA ARG A 111 3.52 -17.29 -8.83
C ARG A 111 4.94 -16.83 -8.54
N PHE A 112 5.06 -15.72 -7.81
CA PHE A 112 6.29 -15.39 -7.10
C PHE A 112 6.25 -15.97 -5.69
N LYS A 113 7.40 -16.45 -5.20
CA LYS A 113 7.54 -16.93 -3.82
C LYS A 113 8.65 -16.22 -3.05
N HIS A 114 8.41 -16.06 -1.75
CA HIS A 114 9.34 -15.52 -0.76
C HIS A 114 9.47 -16.52 0.39
N SER A 115 10.69 -16.96 0.68
CA SER A 115 10.96 -17.87 1.80
C SER A 115 11.61 -17.14 2.96
N LEU A 116 11.11 -17.32 4.18
CA LEU A 116 11.80 -16.85 5.38
C LEU A 116 13.06 -17.70 5.60
N PRO A 117 14.17 -17.12 6.13
CA PRO A 117 15.27 -17.90 6.67
C PRO A 117 14.75 -18.94 7.69
N PRO A 118 15.36 -20.14 7.80
CA PRO A 118 14.97 -21.11 8.80
C PRO A 118 15.11 -20.54 10.22
N ILE A 119 14.04 -20.60 10.99
CA ILE A 119 13.97 -20.11 12.37
C ILE A 119 14.11 -21.33 13.29
N ASN A 120 15.11 -21.31 14.18
CA ASN A 120 15.23 -22.32 15.23
C ASN A 120 14.18 -22.04 16.31
N ILE A 121 13.44 -23.07 16.74
CA ILE A 121 12.42 -22.94 17.77
C ILE A 121 13.03 -23.35 19.12
N PRO A 122 12.90 -22.51 20.17
CA PRO A 122 13.34 -22.87 21.53
C PRO A 122 12.68 -24.16 22.04
N ASP A 123 13.38 -24.86 22.91
CA ASP A 123 12.90 -26.07 23.59
C ASP A 123 11.55 -25.89 24.32
N HIS A 124 11.40 -24.79 25.05
CA HIS A 124 10.21 -24.43 25.81
C HIS A 124 9.07 -23.86 24.96
N VAL A 125 9.33 -23.48 23.70
CA VAL A 125 8.29 -22.99 22.80
C VAL A 125 7.56 -24.17 22.14
N VAL A 126 6.26 -24.24 22.45
CA VAL A 126 5.34 -25.22 21.88
C VAL A 126 4.52 -24.62 20.73
N ARG A 127 4.07 -23.36 20.86
CA ARG A 127 3.23 -22.68 19.88
C ARG A 127 3.92 -21.42 19.35
N ILE A 128 3.83 -21.18 18.05
CA ILE A 128 4.32 -19.96 17.41
C ILE A 128 3.21 -19.25 16.66
N ALA A 129 3.35 -17.94 16.50
CA ALA A 129 2.53 -17.13 15.60
C ALA A 129 3.42 -16.21 14.77
N LEU A 130 2.88 -15.73 13.65
CA LEU A 130 3.53 -14.78 12.77
C LEU A 130 2.83 -13.42 12.86
N HIS A 131 3.61 -12.36 12.68
CA HIS A 131 3.16 -10.99 12.44
C HIS A 131 3.87 -10.50 11.18
N ILE A 132 3.16 -9.87 10.24
CA ILE A 132 3.72 -9.40 8.95
C ILE A 132 3.18 -8.00 8.61
N ALA A 133 3.84 -7.31 7.67
CA ALA A 133 3.47 -5.96 7.26
C ALA A 133 3.41 -5.00 8.48
N ASN A 134 2.48 -4.04 8.52
CA ASN A 134 2.46 -3.03 9.57
C ASN A 134 2.15 -3.61 10.98
N ASP A 135 1.41 -4.73 11.09
CA ASP A 135 1.25 -5.48 12.35
C ASP A 135 2.57 -6.07 12.87
N ALA A 136 3.62 -6.28 12.06
CA ALA A 136 4.93 -6.73 12.55
C ALA A 136 5.58 -5.77 13.56
N TYR A 137 5.24 -4.48 13.52
CA TYR A 137 5.77 -3.46 14.45
C TYR A 137 5.24 -3.65 15.87
N ALA A 138 6.11 -3.42 16.86
CA ALA A 138 5.80 -3.75 18.26
C ALA A 138 4.57 -3.02 18.85
N GLN A 139 4.19 -1.86 18.28
CA GLN A 139 3.00 -1.09 18.67
C GLN A 139 1.72 -1.54 17.96
N HIS A 140 1.83 -2.44 16.98
CA HIS A 140 0.74 -2.83 16.08
C HIS A 140 0.45 -4.34 16.06
N ARG A 141 1.28 -5.17 16.72
CA ARG A 141 1.12 -6.63 16.91
C ARG A 141 -0.15 -6.98 17.70
N ASN A 142 -1.30 -6.90 17.03
CA ASN A 142 -2.61 -7.09 17.62
C ASN A 142 -3.29 -8.39 17.15
N PHE A 143 -2.86 -8.97 16.03
CA PHE A 143 -3.40 -10.21 15.50
C PHE A 143 -2.32 -11.26 15.25
N GLN A 144 -2.44 -12.42 15.90
CA GLN A 144 -1.54 -13.56 15.68
C GLN A 144 -1.94 -14.33 14.41
N LEU A 145 -1.18 -14.13 13.33
CA LEU A 145 -1.36 -14.86 12.07
C LEU A 145 -0.82 -16.30 12.22
N PHE A 146 -1.67 -17.28 11.92
CA PHE A 146 -1.40 -18.71 12.01
C PHE A 146 -0.79 -19.18 13.35
N ALA A 147 -1.44 -18.87 14.47
CA ALA A 147 -1.06 -19.39 15.78
C ALA A 147 -1.12 -20.94 15.83
N TRP A 148 0.04 -21.60 15.85
CA TRP A 148 0.20 -23.01 15.50
C TRP A 148 1.16 -23.74 16.45
N THR A 149 0.78 -24.97 16.84
CA THR A 149 1.64 -25.88 17.60
C THR A 149 2.71 -26.48 16.70
N VAL A 150 3.98 -26.17 16.96
CA VAL A 150 5.10 -26.66 16.14
C VAL A 150 5.33 -28.15 16.45
N PRO A 151 5.27 -29.05 15.46
CA PRO A 151 5.51 -30.48 15.66
C PRO A 151 6.90 -30.80 16.22
N ASP A 152 7.05 -31.99 16.81
CA ASP A 152 8.35 -32.52 17.24
C ASP A 152 9.07 -33.21 16.07
N VAL A 153 9.39 -32.42 15.04
CA VAL A 153 10.16 -32.84 13.86
C VAL A 153 11.36 -31.90 13.67
N ALA A 154 12.44 -32.42 13.07
CA ALA A 154 13.67 -31.66 12.90
C ALA A 154 13.49 -30.37 12.08
N HIS A 155 12.67 -30.39 11.02
CA HIS A 155 12.39 -29.21 10.21
C HIS A 155 10.96 -29.27 9.67
N SER A 156 10.10 -28.32 10.06
CA SER A 156 8.79 -28.11 9.44
C SER A 156 8.87 -27.06 8.33
N LYS A 157 8.24 -27.33 7.19
CA LYS A 157 8.09 -26.39 6.07
C LYS A 157 6.63 -25.92 6.01
N VAL A 158 6.40 -24.62 5.92
CA VAL A 158 5.06 -24.02 5.91
C VAL A 158 4.86 -23.26 4.61
N HIS A 159 3.83 -23.59 3.85
CA HIS A 159 3.50 -22.99 2.56
C HIS A 159 2.27 -22.10 2.71
N VAL A 160 2.43 -20.79 2.64
CA VAL A 160 1.33 -19.83 2.76
C VAL A 160 0.96 -19.34 1.36
N TYR A 161 -0.26 -19.59 0.92
CA TYR A 161 -0.74 -19.23 -0.41
C TYR A 161 -1.66 -18.01 -0.34
N GLU A 162 -1.32 -16.93 -1.05
CA GLU A 162 -2.25 -15.82 -1.28
C GLU A 162 -3.31 -16.26 -2.30
N VAL A 163 -4.58 -16.32 -1.89
CA VAL A 163 -5.72 -16.73 -2.73
C VAL A 163 -6.91 -15.87 -2.35
N ARG A 164 -7.81 -15.56 -3.28
CA ARG A 164 -9.10 -14.94 -2.94
C ARG A 164 -9.91 -15.90 -2.06
N SER A 165 -10.65 -15.37 -1.10
CA SER A 165 -11.53 -16.18 -0.23
C SER A 165 -12.57 -17.00 -1.01
N ASP A 166 -12.97 -16.56 -2.20
CA ASP A 166 -13.91 -17.28 -3.08
C ASP A 166 -13.26 -18.33 -4.02
N LEU A 167 -11.93 -18.46 -4.02
CA LEU A 167 -11.20 -19.42 -4.85
C LEU A 167 -10.39 -20.47 -4.08
N GLU A 168 -10.35 -20.42 -2.74
CA GLU A 168 -9.54 -21.31 -1.89
C GLU A 168 -9.85 -22.81 -2.11
N GLU A 169 -11.13 -23.18 -2.17
CA GLU A 169 -11.55 -24.57 -2.39
C GLU A 169 -11.12 -25.08 -3.77
N ARG A 170 -11.44 -24.32 -4.84
CA ARG A 170 -11.03 -24.67 -6.21
C ARG A 170 -9.51 -24.76 -6.34
N PHE A 171 -8.77 -23.80 -5.80
CA PHE A 171 -7.30 -23.83 -5.79
C PHE A 171 -6.75 -25.07 -5.07
N SER A 172 -7.37 -25.48 -3.96
CA SER A 172 -6.95 -26.66 -3.20
C SER A 172 -7.22 -27.98 -3.94
N ILE A 173 -8.35 -28.07 -4.64
CA ILE A 173 -8.73 -29.23 -5.47
C ILE A 173 -7.76 -29.38 -6.65
N GLU A 174 -7.59 -28.31 -7.43
CA GLU A 174 -6.77 -28.31 -8.66
C GLU A 174 -5.28 -28.61 -8.37
N ASN A 175 -4.74 -28.12 -7.24
CA ASN A 175 -3.35 -28.38 -6.85
C ASN A 175 -3.17 -29.62 -5.94
N HIS A 176 -4.23 -30.42 -5.76
CA HIS A 176 -4.23 -31.65 -4.96
C HIS A 176 -3.79 -31.46 -3.50
N PHE A 177 -4.12 -30.30 -2.94
CA PHE A 177 -3.83 -29.92 -1.55
C PHE A 177 -4.87 -30.43 -0.54
N GLY A 178 -5.96 -31.05 -1.01
CA GLY A 178 -7.05 -31.56 -0.17
C GLY A 178 -8.09 -30.46 0.12
N ALA A 179 -8.77 -30.56 1.26
CA ALA A 179 -9.66 -29.48 1.71
C ALA A 179 -8.83 -28.29 2.24
N PRO A 180 -9.27 -27.03 2.02
CA PRO A 180 -8.66 -25.88 2.69
C PRO A 180 -8.67 -26.06 4.22
N PRO A 181 -7.58 -25.73 4.93
CA PRO A 181 -7.61 -25.60 6.38
C PRO A 181 -8.51 -24.42 6.78
N ALA A 182 -8.98 -24.41 8.03
CA ALA A 182 -9.79 -23.30 8.55
C ALA A 182 -9.04 -21.96 8.52
N GLU A 183 -9.77 -20.84 8.41
CA GLU A 183 -9.19 -19.49 8.43
C GLU A 183 -8.21 -19.32 9.60
N ASN A 184 -7.03 -18.76 9.32
CA ASN A 184 -5.94 -18.58 10.28
C ASN A 184 -5.31 -19.88 10.85
N THR A 185 -5.43 -21.02 10.17
CA THR A 185 -4.80 -22.29 10.60
C THR A 185 -3.93 -22.92 9.51
N PHE A 186 -3.12 -23.91 9.89
CA PHE A 186 -2.36 -24.74 8.95
C PHE A 186 -2.89 -26.18 8.91
N GLY A 187 -2.98 -26.74 7.69
CA GLY A 187 -3.19 -28.17 7.45
C GLY A 187 -1.90 -28.86 7.03
N LEU A 188 -1.77 -30.17 7.28
CA LEU A 188 -0.69 -30.99 6.73
C LEU A 188 -0.90 -31.18 5.22
N LYS A 189 0.15 -31.05 4.40
CA LYS A 189 0.06 -31.30 2.95
C LYS A 189 -0.08 -32.81 2.68
N PRO A 190 -1.01 -33.24 1.80
CA PRO A 190 -1.16 -34.65 1.45
C PRO A 190 0.15 -35.30 1.02
N GLY A 191 0.45 -36.49 1.56
CA GLY A 191 1.64 -37.25 1.24
C GLY A 191 2.95 -36.80 1.92
N THR A 192 2.90 -35.82 2.83
CA THR A 192 4.07 -35.35 3.60
C THR A 192 3.89 -35.59 5.11
N THR A 193 4.97 -35.47 5.88
CA THR A 193 4.95 -35.54 7.36
C THR A 193 5.45 -34.26 8.04
N ASP A 194 6.12 -33.40 7.27
CA ASP A 194 6.81 -32.19 7.73
C ASP A 194 6.40 -30.92 6.95
N GLU A 195 5.55 -31.03 5.92
CA GLU A 195 5.09 -29.88 5.14
C GLU A 195 3.64 -29.52 5.43
N TYR A 196 3.41 -28.25 5.72
CA TYR A 196 2.13 -27.67 6.12
C TYR A 196 1.72 -26.58 5.13
N GLN A 197 0.43 -26.28 5.05
CA GLN A 197 -0.13 -25.26 4.17
C GLN A 197 -1.18 -24.40 4.88
N GLY A 198 -1.30 -23.14 4.45
CA GLY A 198 -2.36 -22.22 4.88
C GLY A 198 -2.66 -21.17 3.82
N TYR A 199 -3.79 -20.49 3.96
CA TYR A 199 -4.26 -19.47 3.02
C TYR A 199 -4.22 -18.08 3.63
N LEU A 200 -3.73 -17.09 2.86
CA LEU A 200 -3.67 -15.68 3.23
C LEU A 200 -4.54 -14.88 2.25
N ASN A 201 -5.83 -14.80 2.56
CA ASN A 201 -6.84 -14.07 1.80
C ASN A 201 -6.99 -12.62 2.27
N GLY A 202 -7.80 -11.82 1.56
CA GLY A 202 -8.02 -10.41 1.91
C GLY A 202 -8.70 -10.22 3.27
N ASP A 203 -9.47 -11.20 3.70
CA ASP A 203 -10.10 -11.26 5.03
C ASP A 203 -9.06 -11.34 6.16
N LEU A 204 -8.03 -12.19 6.01
CA LEU A 204 -6.91 -12.25 6.94
C LEU A 204 -6.03 -11.01 6.84
N TRP A 205 -5.74 -10.52 5.63
CA TRP A 205 -5.04 -9.25 5.44
C TRP A 205 -5.73 -8.07 6.12
N LEU A 206 -7.06 -8.02 6.14
CA LEU A 206 -7.84 -7.00 6.85
C LEU A 206 -7.58 -7.05 8.37
N ARG A 207 -7.43 -8.26 8.95
CA ARG A 207 -7.11 -8.47 10.37
C ARG A 207 -5.67 -8.10 10.73
N ILE A 208 -4.68 -8.42 9.88
CA ILE A 208 -3.26 -8.08 10.10
C ILE A 208 -2.86 -6.68 9.63
N SER A 209 -3.74 -5.93 8.97
CA SER A 209 -3.42 -4.56 8.55
C SER A 209 -3.89 -3.56 9.58
N HIS A 210 -2.94 -2.85 10.19
CA HIS A 210 -3.21 -1.82 11.21
C HIS A 210 -4.20 -0.77 10.71
N GLU A 211 -5.24 -0.52 11.51
CA GLU A 211 -6.26 0.49 11.26
C GLU A 211 -5.95 1.71 12.13
N PHE A 212 -5.64 2.84 11.50
CA PHE A 212 -5.20 4.04 12.21
C PHE A 212 -6.33 4.63 13.05
N THR A 213 -6.06 4.80 14.33
CA THR A 213 -6.97 5.44 15.28
C THR A 213 -6.86 6.96 15.22
N ASP A 214 -7.90 7.69 15.63
CA ASP A 214 -7.88 9.15 15.69
C ASP A 214 -6.71 9.74 16.49
N ASP A 215 -6.31 9.07 17.58
CA ASP A 215 -5.20 9.51 18.43
C ASP A 215 -3.85 9.26 17.75
N GLU A 216 -3.76 8.24 16.90
CA GLU A 216 -2.61 8.06 16.01
C GLU A 216 -2.58 9.07 14.87
N ILE A 217 -3.72 9.53 14.36
CA ILE A 217 -3.75 10.67 13.42
C ILE A 217 -3.12 11.90 14.09
N ALA A 218 -3.55 12.24 15.31
CA ALA A 218 -2.98 13.36 16.07
C ALA A 218 -1.49 13.17 16.41
N ARG A 219 -1.03 11.94 16.64
CA ARG A 219 0.38 11.61 16.92
C ARG A 219 1.27 11.63 15.68
N LEU A 220 0.79 11.12 14.55
CA LEU A 220 1.54 10.98 13.30
C LEU A 220 1.52 12.25 12.44
N CYS A 221 0.46 13.05 12.59
CA CYS A 221 0.22 14.33 11.95
C CYS A 221 -0.20 15.37 13.02
N PRO A 222 0.75 15.86 13.84
CA PRO A 222 0.45 16.89 14.85
C PRO A 222 -0.02 18.19 14.17
N PRO A 223 -0.80 19.04 14.87
CA PRO A 223 -1.22 20.33 14.32
C PRO A 223 -0.06 21.20 13.86
N GLU A 224 -0.21 21.85 12.71
CA GLU A 224 0.82 22.71 12.10
C GLU A 224 0.21 23.97 11.46
N THR A 225 1.04 24.99 11.21
CA THR A 225 0.65 26.16 10.42
C THR A 225 1.16 25.99 8.99
N LEU A 226 0.24 25.93 8.02
CA LEU A 226 0.58 25.99 6.61
C LEU A 226 0.68 27.44 6.14
N THR A 227 1.59 27.71 5.20
CA THR A 227 1.77 29.02 4.57
C THR A 227 1.86 28.87 3.05
N ARG A 228 1.27 29.82 2.32
CA ARG A 228 1.34 29.90 0.85
C ARG A 228 1.32 31.35 0.36
N SER A 229 1.94 31.60 -0.79
CA SER A 229 1.79 32.89 -1.50
C SER A 229 0.37 33.02 -2.04
N LEU A 230 -0.26 34.18 -1.88
CA LEU A 230 -1.55 34.47 -2.53
C LEU A 230 -1.40 34.63 -4.05
N LEU A 231 -2.43 34.25 -4.79
CA LEU A 231 -2.50 34.52 -6.23
C LEU A 231 -2.72 36.03 -6.49
N PRO A 232 -2.34 36.55 -7.67
CA PRO A 232 -2.56 37.95 -8.01
C PRO A 232 -4.03 38.37 -7.86
N GLY A 233 -4.29 39.40 -7.05
CA GLY A 233 -5.64 39.89 -6.77
C GLY A 233 -6.34 39.26 -5.56
N GLN A 234 -5.77 38.21 -4.95
CA GLN A 234 -6.25 37.71 -3.66
C GLN A 234 -5.70 38.55 -2.49
N HIS A 235 -6.53 38.74 -1.46
CA HIS A 235 -6.16 39.39 -0.20
C HIS A 235 -6.11 38.38 0.95
N PRO A 236 -5.30 38.60 2.01
CA PRO A 236 -5.28 37.71 3.17
C PRO A 236 -6.67 37.63 3.81
N ALA A 237 -7.27 36.43 3.80
CA ALA A 237 -8.43 36.16 4.63
C ALA A 237 -8.06 36.32 6.11
N ALA A 238 -8.96 36.90 6.91
CA ALA A 238 -8.77 36.94 8.36
C ALA A 238 -8.66 35.50 8.90
N PRO A 239 -7.81 35.24 9.92
CA PRO A 239 -7.60 33.89 10.44
C PRO A 239 -8.92 33.31 10.94
N GLN A 240 -9.40 32.26 10.27
CA GLN A 240 -10.60 31.53 10.70
C GLN A 240 -10.27 30.77 11.99
N GLY A 241 -10.82 31.24 13.11
CA GLY A 241 -10.88 30.44 14.34
C GLY A 241 -11.90 29.31 14.18
N ASN A 242 -11.62 28.14 14.74
CA ASN A 242 -12.45 26.93 14.64
C ASN A 242 -13.94 27.22 14.91
N ALA A 243 -14.74 27.24 13.84
CA ALA A 243 -16.19 27.32 13.91
C ALA A 243 -16.77 25.90 13.85
N GLY A 244 -17.07 25.34 15.02
CA GLY A 244 -17.75 24.05 15.11
C GLY A 244 -19.25 24.14 14.76
N SER A 245 -19.83 22.98 14.43
CA SER A 245 -21.27 22.70 14.39
C SER A 245 -22.12 23.34 13.27
N THR A 246 -22.46 22.56 12.25
CA THR A 246 -23.76 21.83 12.15
C THR A 246 -23.96 21.26 10.74
N ILE A 247 -24.34 19.99 10.63
CA ILE A 247 -24.64 19.32 9.34
C ILE A 247 -26.15 19.10 9.24
N PRO A 248 -26.86 19.73 8.28
CA PRO A 248 -28.16 19.23 7.83
C PRO A 248 -27.96 18.10 6.78
N PRO A 249 -28.81 17.07 6.75
CA PRO A 249 -28.64 15.93 5.84
C PRO A 249 -28.90 16.32 4.38
N VAL A 250 -28.00 15.90 3.48
CA VAL A 250 -28.14 16.10 2.04
C VAL A 250 -28.92 14.94 1.42
N ALA A 251 -29.98 15.25 0.66
CA ALA A 251 -30.76 14.28 -0.09
C ALA A 251 -29.99 13.78 -1.35
N PRO A 252 -30.20 12.54 -1.81
CA PRO A 252 -29.44 11.98 -2.94
C PRO A 252 -29.75 12.68 -4.26
N ALA A 253 -28.70 13.15 -4.95
CA ALA A 253 -28.81 13.73 -6.28
C ALA A 253 -28.96 12.66 -7.37
N ALA A 254 -29.78 12.95 -8.39
CA ALA A 254 -30.08 12.05 -9.49
C ALA A 254 -28.94 11.94 -10.52
N ALA A 255 -28.88 10.81 -11.22
CA ALA A 255 -27.88 10.54 -12.26
C ALA A 255 -28.09 11.36 -13.55
N PRO A 256 -27.04 11.88 -14.19
CA PRO A 256 -27.09 12.41 -15.56
C PRO A 256 -26.99 11.29 -16.61
N GLY A 257 -27.72 11.44 -17.72
CA GLY A 257 -27.80 10.46 -18.80
C GLY A 257 -26.71 10.55 -19.87
N THR A 258 -26.76 9.60 -20.79
CA THR A 258 -25.84 9.39 -21.92
C THR A 258 -25.99 10.39 -23.08
N GLN A 259 -24.86 10.91 -23.58
CA GLN A 259 -24.55 11.35 -24.97
C GLN A 259 -23.06 11.81 -24.96
N GLY A 260 -22.23 11.77 -26.03
CA GLY A 260 -22.34 11.34 -27.43
C GLY A 260 -20.92 11.21 -28.04
N VAL A 261 -20.77 10.89 -29.33
CA VAL A 261 -19.53 10.33 -29.93
C VAL A 261 -18.80 11.27 -30.91
N GLN A 262 -17.47 11.45 -30.72
CA GLN A 262 -16.42 11.86 -31.71
C GLN A 262 -16.51 13.26 -32.39
N PRO A 263 -15.49 13.74 -33.18
CA PRO A 263 -14.23 13.09 -33.65
C PRO A 263 -12.89 13.85 -33.44
N ASN A 264 -11.80 13.15 -33.77
CA ASN A 264 -10.40 13.59 -33.92
C ASN A 264 -10.21 14.51 -35.16
N PRO A 265 -9.25 15.46 -35.20
CA PRO A 265 -7.97 15.25 -35.94
C PRO A 265 -6.76 16.04 -35.33
N GLN A 266 -5.50 16.03 -35.80
CA GLN A 266 -4.80 15.54 -37.02
C GLN A 266 -3.45 14.85 -36.68
N THR A 267 -2.85 14.18 -37.68
CA THR A 267 -1.45 13.70 -37.72
C THR A 267 -0.44 14.74 -38.24
N TYR A 268 0.83 14.69 -37.82
CA TYR A 268 1.96 15.35 -38.51
C TYR A 268 3.15 14.39 -38.68
N ALA A 269 3.95 14.54 -39.75
CA ALA A 269 4.97 13.56 -40.16
C ALA A 269 6.33 14.16 -40.59
N GLY A 270 7.37 13.91 -39.79
CA GLY A 270 8.80 13.91 -40.16
C GLY A 270 9.48 15.25 -40.54
N PRO A 271 10.79 15.23 -40.90
CA PRO A 271 11.72 14.08 -40.89
C PRO A 271 13.17 14.34 -40.36
N VAL A 272 14.01 13.29 -40.42
CA VAL A 272 15.51 13.25 -40.50
C VAL A 272 16.39 13.12 -39.22
N THR A 273 16.89 11.89 -39.07
CA THR A 273 18.14 11.33 -38.47
C THR A 273 19.29 12.23 -37.94
N GLY A 274 19.98 11.76 -36.88
CA GLY A 274 21.40 12.11 -36.64
C GLY A 274 22.07 11.69 -35.31
N ALA A 275 22.66 10.47 -35.25
CA ALA A 275 23.81 10.02 -34.41
C ALA A 275 23.83 10.18 -32.85
N PRO A 276 24.55 9.31 -32.11
CA PRO A 276 24.56 9.32 -30.63
C PRO A 276 25.73 10.10 -30.01
N HIS A 277 25.46 10.95 -29.00
CA HIS A 277 26.47 11.62 -28.19
C HIS A 277 26.01 11.82 -26.72
N PRO A 278 26.93 12.13 -25.76
CA PRO A 278 26.98 11.44 -24.48
C PRO A 278 26.07 12.00 -23.37
N ALA A 279 26.01 11.24 -22.27
CA ALA A 279 25.27 11.57 -21.06
C ALA A 279 25.53 13.01 -20.58
N SER A 280 24.49 13.85 -20.65
CA SER A 280 24.48 15.18 -20.04
C SER A 280 24.08 15.06 -18.56
N PRO A 281 24.68 15.82 -17.64
CA PRO A 281 24.31 15.79 -16.23
C PRO A 281 22.87 16.30 -16.02
N LEU A 282 22.18 15.71 -15.04
CA LEU A 282 20.86 16.15 -14.59
C LEU A 282 20.90 17.66 -14.25
N PRO A 283 19.88 18.45 -14.65
CA PRO A 283 19.83 19.86 -14.27
C PRO A 283 19.78 20.00 -12.75
N GLN A 284 20.84 20.57 -12.17
CA GLN A 284 20.75 21.11 -10.83
C GLN A 284 19.81 22.32 -10.89
N ALA A 285 18.68 22.25 -10.19
CA ALA A 285 17.82 23.40 -10.00
C ALA A 285 18.60 24.44 -9.18
N GLN A 286 19.15 25.45 -9.86
CA GLN A 286 19.66 26.63 -9.17
C GLN A 286 18.46 27.36 -8.54
N PRO A 287 18.53 27.78 -7.27
CA PRO A 287 17.50 28.62 -6.69
C PRO A 287 17.51 29.98 -7.42
N GLN A 288 16.49 30.25 -8.22
CA GLN A 288 16.29 31.58 -8.80
C GLN A 288 15.93 32.55 -7.68
N THR A 289 16.92 33.29 -7.17
CA THR A 289 16.70 34.46 -6.33
C THR A 289 16.22 35.63 -7.19
N SER A 290 14.99 35.54 -7.71
CA SER A 290 14.26 36.73 -8.14
C SER A 290 13.98 37.60 -6.91
N PRO A 291 14.07 38.94 -7.01
CA PRO A 291 13.73 39.82 -5.91
C PRO A 291 12.21 39.81 -5.70
N HIS A 292 11.72 38.87 -4.90
CA HIS A 292 10.33 38.88 -4.45
C HIS A 292 10.10 40.12 -3.58
N ALA A 293 9.38 41.10 -4.13
CA ALA A 293 8.63 42.05 -3.32
C ALA A 293 7.81 41.26 -2.30
N ALA A 294 7.68 41.78 -1.06
CA ALA A 294 7.02 41.09 0.04
C ALA A 294 5.57 40.73 -0.32
N GLY A 295 5.37 39.51 -0.80
CA GLY A 295 4.07 39.01 -1.22
C GLY A 295 3.16 38.80 -0.02
N ASN A 296 1.88 39.08 -0.19
CA ASN A 296 0.89 38.78 0.83
C ASN A 296 0.80 37.25 0.99
N THR A 297 1.27 36.74 2.12
CA THR A 297 1.20 35.31 2.47
C THR A 297 -0.13 35.00 3.15
N GLN A 298 -0.75 33.88 2.78
CA GLN A 298 -1.84 33.28 3.53
C GLN A 298 -1.28 32.24 4.50
N SER A 299 -1.72 32.30 5.76
CA SER A 299 -1.42 31.29 6.79
C SER A 299 -2.70 30.59 7.22
N LEU A 300 -2.61 29.28 7.47
CA LEU A 300 -3.72 28.45 7.94
C LEU A 300 -3.24 27.53 9.05
N ASN A 301 -3.91 27.54 10.21
CA ASN A 301 -3.66 26.55 11.26
C ASN A 301 -4.47 25.29 10.97
N VAL A 302 -3.81 24.14 10.94
CA VAL A 302 -4.40 22.86 10.53
C VAL A 302 -4.35 21.88 11.70
N ASN A 303 -5.52 21.38 12.12
CA ASN A 303 -5.62 20.19 12.97
C ASN A 303 -5.89 18.97 12.08
N TRP A 304 -4.88 18.15 11.80
CA TRP A 304 -5.02 17.02 10.89
C TRP A 304 -6.04 15.96 11.34
N ARG A 305 -6.34 15.84 12.64
CA ARG A 305 -7.44 14.98 13.12
C ARG A 305 -8.79 15.44 12.58
N GLU A 306 -9.04 16.74 12.57
CA GLU A 306 -10.27 17.34 12.02
C GLU A 306 -10.26 17.31 10.49
N VAL A 307 -9.14 17.68 9.86
CA VAL A 307 -8.99 17.75 8.39
C VAL A 307 -9.13 16.39 7.71
N LEU A 308 -8.64 15.30 8.32
CA LEU A 308 -8.74 13.96 7.74
C LEU A 308 -10.04 13.23 8.14
N GLN A 309 -10.84 13.76 9.07
CA GLN A 309 -12.08 13.12 9.52
C GLN A 309 -13.07 12.84 8.37
N PRO A 310 -13.32 13.75 7.40
CA PRO A 310 -14.23 13.48 6.30
C PRO A 310 -13.79 12.26 5.47
N ILE A 311 -12.48 12.11 5.25
CA ILE A 311 -11.90 10.98 4.50
C ILE A 311 -12.06 9.69 5.32
N TYR A 312 -11.66 9.68 6.59
CA TYR A 312 -11.75 8.49 7.46
C TYR A 312 -13.18 8.16 7.95
N GLY A 313 -14.15 9.04 7.71
CA GLY A 313 -15.58 8.82 7.89
C GLY A 313 -16.28 8.31 6.62
N ALA A 314 -15.64 8.40 5.45
CA ALA A 314 -16.27 8.08 4.18
C ALA A 314 -16.54 6.58 4.01
N GLY A 315 -17.71 6.24 3.47
CA GLY A 315 -18.04 4.86 3.09
C GLY A 315 -18.15 3.89 4.26
N ALA A 316 -18.59 4.35 5.44
CA ALA A 316 -18.99 3.50 6.56
C ALA A 316 -19.99 2.42 6.09
N ASP A 317 -19.73 1.17 6.47
CA ASP A 317 -20.46 -0.05 6.07
C ASP A 317 -20.62 -0.29 4.54
N SER A 318 -20.10 0.59 3.70
CA SER A 318 -20.19 0.50 2.25
C SER A 318 -19.19 -0.49 1.68
N ARG A 319 -19.63 -1.29 0.71
CA ARG A 319 -18.78 -2.09 -0.18
C ARG A 319 -18.87 -1.64 -1.64
N SER A 320 -19.34 -0.41 -1.87
CA SER A 320 -19.46 0.15 -3.22
C SER A 320 -18.08 0.37 -3.85
N MET A 321 -17.96 0.02 -5.13
CA MET A 321 -16.80 0.33 -5.98
C MET A 321 -17.03 1.52 -6.92
N ALA A 322 -18.16 2.22 -6.79
CA ALA A 322 -18.40 3.46 -7.52
C ALA A 322 -17.38 4.54 -7.12
N ALA A 323 -17.18 5.54 -7.99
CA ALA A 323 -16.45 6.74 -7.61
C ALA A 323 -17.21 7.48 -6.49
N PHE A 324 -16.48 8.13 -5.59
CA PHE A 324 -17.05 8.98 -4.56
C PHE A 324 -16.11 10.15 -4.23
N SER A 325 -16.67 11.27 -3.83
CA SER A 325 -15.90 12.46 -3.45
C SER A 325 -16.21 12.87 -2.02
N VAL A 326 -15.21 13.41 -1.33
CA VAL A 326 -15.29 13.96 0.02
C VAL A 326 -14.70 15.36 0.02
N ARG A 327 -15.43 16.30 0.63
CA ARG A 327 -14.97 17.68 0.77
C ARG A 327 -14.17 17.82 2.06
N VAL A 328 -12.98 18.41 1.95
CA VAL A 328 -12.10 18.75 3.06
C VAL A 328 -12.22 20.27 3.26
N ASP A 329 -13.33 20.69 3.88
CA ASP A 329 -13.71 22.11 4.00
C ASP A 329 -12.62 22.98 4.64
N ALA A 330 -11.91 22.45 5.64
CA ALA A 330 -10.81 23.14 6.32
C ALA A 330 -9.65 23.54 5.39
N LEU A 331 -9.48 22.87 4.24
CA LEU A 331 -8.49 23.22 3.22
C LEU A 331 -9.12 23.80 1.94
N GLY A 332 -10.45 23.73 1.80
CA GLY A 332 -11.15 24.06 0.55
C GLY A 332 -10.91 23.05 -0.58
N ILE A 333 -10.45 21.83 -0.27
CA ILE A 333 -10.06 20.81 -1.27
C ILE A 333 -11.16 19.75 -1.40
N THR A 334 -11.48 19.34 -2.63
CA THR A 334 -12.25 18.12 -2.90
C THR A 334 -11.30 16.95 -3.13
N VAL A 335 -11.57 15.83 -2.48
CA VAL A 335 -10.85 14.57 -2.69
C VAL A 335 -11.79 13.60 -3.38
N THR A 336 -11.42 13.10 -4.55
CA THR A 336 -12.20 12.08 -5.26
C THR A 336 -11.46 10.75 -5.24
N PHE A 337 -12.15 9.68 -4.88
CA PHE A 337 -11.70 8.32 -5.13
C PHE A 337 -12.34 7.86 -6.44
N ALA A 338 -11.50 7.58 -7.44
CA ALA A 338 -11.96 7.16 -8.75
C ALA A 338 -12.74 5.84 -8.68
N ALA A 339 -13.54 5.55 -9.71
CA ALA A 339 -14.25 4.29 -9.79
C ALA A 339 -13.26 3.12 -9.66
N ARG A 340 -13.59 2.17 -8.78
CA ARG A 340 -12.75 1.01 -8.40
C ARG A 340 -11.45 1.34 -7.63
N ALA A 341 -11.22 2.57 -7.14
CA ALA A 341 -10.00 2.91 -6.37
C ALA A 341 -9.79 2.04 -5.11
N VAL A 342 -10.89 1.58 -4.50
CA VAL A 342 -10.91 0.66 -3.35
C VAL A 342 -11.30 -0.78 -3.71
N ALA A 343 -11.55 -1.08 -4.99
CA ALA A 343 -11.99 -2.41 -5.45
C ALA A 343 -11.02 -3.52 -5.05
N ASN A 344 -9.72 -3.22 -5.02
CA ASN A 344 -8.69 -4.17 -4.64
C ASN A 344 -8.77 -4.59 -3.16
N ALA A 345 -9.26 -3.70 -2.30
CA ALA A 345 -9.51 -3.97 -0.89
C ALA A 345 -10.84 -4.70 -0.66
N VAL A 346 -11.87 -4.36 -1.45
CA VAL A 346 -13.23 -4.91 -1.33
C VAL A 346 -13.39 -6.28 -2.00
N ASN A 347 -12.78 -6.53 -3.17
CA ASN A 347 -12.96 -7.78 -3.94
C ASN A 347 -12.08 -8.95 -3.45
N THR A 348 -11.10 -8.67 -2.58
CA THR A 348 -10.21 -9.68 -2.00
C THR A 348 -10.75 -10.26 -0.69
N SER A 349 -11.81 -9.65 -0.13
CA SER A 349 -12.35 -9.88 1.20
C SER A 349 -13.87 -9.85 1.18
N ASN A 350 -14.51 -10.75 1.91
CA ASN A 350 -15.96 -10.74 2.10
C ASN A 350 -16.42 -9.69 3.12
N ARG A 351 -15.49 -9.06 3.85
CA ARG A 351 -15.75 -8.17 4.99
C ARG A 351 -15.30 -6.71 4.80
N THR A 352 -14.20 -6.45 4.08
CA THR A 352 -13.65 -5.09 3.92
C THR A 352 -14.69 -4.08 3.42
N THR A 353 -14.89 -3.01 4.16
CA THR A 353 -15.65 -1.82 3.73
C THR A 353 -14.73 -0.75 3.12
N VAL A 354 -15.32 0.23 2.42
CA VAL A 354 -14.61 1.41 1.92
C VAL A 354 -13.91 2.14 3.08
N GLN A 355 -14.63 2.39 4.18
CA GLN A 355 -14.06 3.05 5.35
C GLN A 355 -12.87 2.30 5.95
N GLN A 356 -12.95 0.98 6.05
CA GLN A 356 -11.85 0.14 6.57
C GLN A 356 -10.60 0.19 5.69
N ALA A 357 -10.76 0.34 4.36
CA ALA A 357 -9.65 0.53 3.45
C ALA A 357 -9.03 1.94 3.57
N LEU A 358 -9.86 2.97 3.76
CA LEU A 358 -9.37 4.33 4.00
C LEU A 358 -8.63 4.40 5.35
N ARG A 359 -9.20 3.89 6.44
CA ARG A 359 -8.58 3.84 7.78
C ARG A 359 -7.32 2.97 7.90
N ARG A 360 -7.04 2.10 6.93
CA ARG A 360 -5.76 1.38 6.80
C ARG A 360 -4.70 2.11 5.97
N THR A 361 -5.03 3.31 5.47
CA THR A 361 -4.10 4.20 4.78
C THR A 361 -3.57 5.24 5.77
N SER A 362 -2.25 5.47 5.76
CA SER A 362 -1.54 6.30 6.72
C SER A 362 -2.00 7.76 6.65
N PRO A 363 -2.25 8.41 7.80
CA PRO A 363 -2.66 9.83 7.83
C PRO A 363 -1.59 10.73 7.23
N ARG A 364 -0.31 10.35 7.35
CA ARG A 364 0.79 11.05 6.68
C ARG A 364 0.62 11.08 5.17
N ALA A 365 0.15 10.00 4.55
CA ALA A 365 0.00 9.92 3.10
C ALA A 365 -1.05 10.92 2.58
N PHE A 366 -2.22 10.98 3.24
CA PHE A 366 -3.22 12.01 2.93
C PHE A 366 -2.71 13.41 3.25
N ALA A 367 -2.10 13.61 4.42
CA ALA A 367 -1.64 14.93 4.87
C ALA A 367 -0.60 15.56 3.94
N VAL A 368 0.39 14.80 3.44
CA VAL A 368 1.42 15.37 2.55
C VAL A 368 0.85 15.77 1.18
N VAL A 369 -0.07 14.98 0.63
CA VAL A 369 -0.73 15.31 -0.65
C VAL A 369 -1.63 16.54 -0.48
N LEU A 370 -2.46 16.58 0.56
CA LEU A 370 -3.35 17.71 0.85
C LEU A 370 -2.58 19.00 1.18
N LYS A 371 -1.45 18.90 1.90
CA LYS A 371 -0.54 20.02 2.20
C LYS A 371 0.06 20.61 0.92
N ALA A 372 0.62 19.75 0.07
CA ALA A 372 1.21 20.16 -1.20
C ALA A 372 0.16 20.76 -2.14
N ALA A 373 -1.02 20.15 -2.23
CA ALA A 373 -2.16 20.67 -2.98
C ALA A 373 -2.58 22.06 -2.49
N TRP A 374 -2.78 22.25 -1.18
CA TRP A 374 -3.18 23.53 -0.59
C TRP A 374 -2.16 24.65 -0.86
N ARG A 375 -0.86 24.35 -0.71
CA ARG A 375 0.23 25.31 -1.00
C ARG A 375 0.25 25.76 -2.46
N LEU A 376 -0.15 24.88 -3.37
CA LEU A 376 -0.17 25.10 -4.80
C LEU A 376 -1.53 25.56 -5.33
N HIS A 377 -2.50 25.90 -4.47
CA HIS A 377 -3.87 26.31 -4.84
C HIS A 377 -4.71 25.24 -5.58
N ILE A 378 -4.26 23.98 -5.55
CA ILE A 378 -5.01 22.85 -6.09
C ILE A 378 -6.30 22.65 -5.27
N SER A 379 -7.43 22.74 -5.96
CA SER A 379 -8.80 22.66 -5.44
C SER A 379 -9.40 21.24 -5.44
N SER A 380 -8.88 20.33 -6.28
CA SER A 380 -9.32 18.93 -6.35
C SER A 380 -8.13 18.00 -6.55
N VAL A 381 -8.18 16.81 -5.94
CA VAL A 381 -7.23 15.71 -6.18
C VAL A 381 -7.96 14.37 -6.28
N ASP A 382 -7.59 13.57 -7.28
CA ASP A 382 -8.15 12.24 -7.49
C ASP A 382 -7.15 11.14 -7.11
N PHE A 383 -7.64 10.13 -6.40
CA PHE A 383 -6.92 8.91 -6.05
C PHE A 383 -7.46 7.69 -6.79
N SER A 384 -6.57 6.87 -7.36
CA SER A 384 -6.89 5.56 -7.94
C SER A 384 -6.53 4.38 -7.04
N SER A 385 -5.86 4.61 -5.91
CA SER A 385 -5.65 3.58 -4.89
C SER A 385 -5.35 4.14 -3.51
N SER A 386 -5.90 3.46 -2.50
CA SER A 386 -5.56 3.56 -1.07
C SER A 386 -4.81 2.29 -0.62
N TRP A 387 -4.87 1.93 0.67
CA TRP A 387 -4.53 0.58 1.15
C TRP A 387 -5.22 -0.51 0.32
N ARG A 388 -4.47 -1.56 -0.01
CA ARG A 388 -4.94 -2.75 -0.75
C ARG A 388 -4.15 -3.98 -0.28
N PRO A 389 -4.80 -5.10 0.08
CA PRO A 389 -4.17 -6.21 0.79
C PRO A 389 -3.39 -7.19 -0.11
N MET A 390 -3.94 -7.53 -1.28
CA MET A 390 -3.39 -8.59 -2.15
C MET A 390 -2.95 -8.09 -3.53
N LEU A 391 -3.31 -6.87 -3.91
CA LEU A 391 -2.99 -6.27 -5.20
C LEU A 391 -2.03 -5.10 -5.03
N GLY A 392 -1.12 -4.91 -5.98
CA GLY A 392 -0.21 -3.78 -6.02
C GLY A 392 0.96 -3.85 -5.03
N SER A 393 1.74 -2.76 -5.04
CA SER A 393 2.97 -2.58 -4.27
C SER A 393 2.78 -2.83 -2.76
N LYS A 394 3.79 -3.45 -2.13
CA LYS A 394 3.87 -3.68 -0.67
C LYS A 394 3.59 -2.42 0.16
N LEU A 395 3.87 -1.23 -0.40
CA LEU A 395 3.70 0.05 0.27
C LEU A 395 2.20 0.33 0.53
N HIS A 396 1.30 -0.09 -0.36
CA HIS A 396 -0.14 -0.04 -0.10
C HIS A 396 -0.60 -1.12 0.88
N ARG A 397 0.03 -2.30 0.87
CA ARG A 397 -0.28 -3.38 1.84
C ARG A 397 0.04 -2.94 3.28
N MET A 398 1.13 -2.18 3.45
CA MET A 398 1.51 -1.54 4.72
C MET A 398 0.75 -0.23 5.00
N GLY A 399 -0.08 0.23 4.06
CA GLY A 399 -0.87 1.46 4.20
C GLY A 399 -0.12 2.77 3.97
N VAL A 400 1.15 2.75 3.57
CA VAL A 400 2.03 3.94 3.49
C VAL A 400 2.10 4.57 2.09
N ALA A 401 1.16 4.26 1.20
CA ALA A 401 1.14 4.80 -0.16
C ALA A 401 -0.24 5.19 -0.70
N LEU A 402 -0.23 6.19 -1.59
CA LEU A 402 -1.37 6.69 -2.37
C LEU A 402 -0.99 6.82 -3.85
N ASP A 403 -1.94 6.53 -4.75
CA ASP A 403 -1.79 6.71 -6.19
C ASP A 403 -2.67 7.89 -6.65
N VAL A 404 -2.06 9.03 -7.00
CA VAL A 404 -2.71 10.26 -7.49
C VAL A 404 -2.86 10.20 -9.01
N THR A 405 -4.07 10.38 -9.54
CA THR A 405 -4.38 10.29 -10.98
C THR A 405 -4.75 11.60 -11.65
N HIS A 406 -5.27 12.57 -10.90
CA HIS A 406 -5.74 13.83 -11.47
C HIS A 406 -5.68 14.93 -10.41
N PHE A 407 -5.60 16.18 -10.85
CA PHE A 407 -5.83 17.35 -10.00
C PHE A 407 -6.43 18.51 -10.79
N ASP A 408 -7.20 19.35 -10.08
CA ASP A 408 -7.77 20.60 -10.60
C ASP A 408 -7.31 21.80 -9.78
N ASP A 409 -6.90 22.87 -10.47
CA ASP A 409 -6.83 24.22 -9.92
C ASP A 409 -7.90 25.07 -10.60
N ALA A 410 -8.95 25.41 -9.83
CA ALA A 410 -10.07 26.21 -10.32
C ALA A 410 -9.74 27.70 -10.47
N ASP A 411 -8.75 28.23 -9.74
CA ASP A 411 -8.35 29.65 -9.81
C ASP A 411 -7.51 29.91 -11.07
N GLU A 412 -6.64 28.96 -11.46
CA GLU A 412 -5.81 29.01 -12.67
C GLU A 412 -6.43 28.28 -13.88
N ASN A 413 -7.61 27.67 -13.72
CA ASN A 413 -8.31 26.86 -14.73
C ASN A 413 -7.40 25.74 -15.32
N ILE A 414 -6.72 25.01 -14.43
CA ILE A 414 -5.85 23.88 -14.78
C ILE A 414 -6.58 22.58 -14.44
N HIS A 415 -6.77 21.73 -15.44
CA HIS A 415 -7.26 20.35 -15.30
C HIS A 415 -6.15 19.42 -15.78
N PHE A 416 -5.64 18.52 -14.93
CA PHE A 416 -4.48 17.70 -15.29
C PHE A 416 -4.57 16.24 -14.85
N THR A 417 -4.60 15.33 -15.83
CA THR A 417 -4.53 13.88 -15.62
C THR A 417 -3.09 13.39 -15.66
N VAL A 418 -2.64 12.74 -14.60
CA VAL A 418 -1.29 12.20 -14.41
C VAL A 418 -1.15 10.90 -15.20
N HIS A 419 -0.76 11.00 -16.48
CA HIS A 419 -0.48 9.85 -17.34
C HIS A 419 0.62 10.21 -18.35
N ASN A 420 1.49 9.27 -18.69
CA ASN A 420 2.30 9.40 -19.91
C ASN A 420 1.42 9.13 -21.15
N HIS A 421 1.77 9.74 -22.28
CA HIS A 421 1.10 9.50 -23.55
C HIS A 421 1.62 8.24 -24.22
N ASP A 422 2.92 7.97 -24.09
CA ASP A 422 3.51 6.67 -24.45
C ASP A 422 4.75 6.30 -23.61
N HIS A 423 5.35 5.15 -23.92
CA HIS A 423 6.52 4.62 -23.23
C HIS A 423 7.83 5.41 -23.43
N HIS A 424 7.90 6.31 -24.42
CA HIS A 424 9.01 7.22 -24.65
C HIS A 424 8.99 8.42 -23.70
N ASP A 425 7.84 8.80 -23.12
CA ASP A 425 7.77 9.87 -22.10
C ASP A 425 8.42 9.45 -20.76
N ARG A 426 8.73 8.16 -20.57
CA ARG A 426 9.30 7.61 -19.33
C ARG A 426 10.75 8.08 -19.14
N ASN A 427 11.06 8.60 -17.96
CA ASN A 427 12.36 9.19 -17.60
C ASN A 427 12.70 10.50 -18.34
N HIS A 428 11.69 11.16 -18.93
CA HIS A 428 11.82 12.51 -19.48
C HIS A 428 11.43 13.59 -18.44
N PRO A 429 11.75 14.88 -18.69
CA PRO A 429 11.22 15.99 -17.89
C PRO A 429 9.69 16.03 -17.89
N PHE A 430 9.09 16.66 -16.88
CA PHE A 430 7.64 16.92 -16.86
C PHE A 430 7.20 17.76 -18.07
N PRO A 431 5.93 17.66 -18.50
CA PRO A 431 5.40 18.47 -19.59
C PRO A 431 5.55 19.97 -19.30
N THR A 432 5.84 20.77 -20.32
CA THR A 432 6.15 22.20 -20.17
C THR A 432 4.92 23.11 -20.12
N GLY A 433 3.72 22.59 -20.38
CA GLY A 433 2.46 23.33 -20.25
C GLY A 433 2.05 23.57 -18.79
N PRO A 434 1.06 24.45 -18.52
CA PRO A 434 0.71 24.88 -17.15
C PRO A 434 0.47 23.73 -16.17
N GLY A 435 -0.33 22.72 -16.54
CA GLY A 435 -0.56 21.55 -15.68
C GLY A 435 0.69 20.67 -15.46
N GLY A 436 1.59 20.58 -16.43
CA GLY A 436 2.86 19.86 -16.26
C GLY A 436 3.84 20.61 -15.36
N GLN A 437 3.86 21.95 -15.42
CA GLN A 437 4.59 22.79 -14.47
C GLN A 437 4.01 22.68 -13.05
N LYS A 438 2.67 22.65 -12.93
CA LYS A 438 1.95 22.44 -11.67
C LYS A 438 2.25 21.06 -11.07
N LEU A 439 2.29 20.00 -11.90
CA LEU A 439 2.73 18.66 -11.49
C LEU A 439 4.20 18.66 -11.03
N ALA A 440 5.09 19.37 -11.73
CA ALA A 440 6.49 19.49 -11.34
C ALA A 440 6.65 20.16 -9.97
N ALA A 441 5.85 21.20 -9.69
CA ALA A 441 5.79 21.86 -8.39
C ALA A 441 5.23 20.94 -7.29
N LEU A 442 4.14 20.20 -7.58
CA LEU A 442 3.53 19.21 -6.68
C LEU A 442 4.52 18.11 -6.30
N TYR A 443 5.26 17.57 -7.28
CA TYR A 443 6.34 16.62 -7.06
C TYR A 443 7.49 17.21 -6.23
N GLY A 444 7.81 18.50 -6.41
CA GLY A 444 8.81 19.23 -5.63
C GLY A 444 8.43 19.39 -4.15
N GLU A 445 7.20 19.84 -3.87
CA GLU A 445 6.62 19.89 -2.51
C GLU A 445 6.64 18.50 -1.85
N LEU A 446 6.17 17.47 -2.54
CA LEU A 446 6.13 16.10 -2.01
C LEU A 446 7.53 15.56 -1.70
N ARG A 447 8.53 15.78 -2.56
CA ARG A 447 9.90 15.30 -2.32
C ARG A 447 10.66 16.07 -1.25
N THR A 448 10.19 17.25 -0.86
CA THR A 448 10.81 18.07 0.19
C THR A 448 10.12 17.94 1.55
N ASP A 449 8.89 17.40 1.62
CA ASP A 449 8.27 17.09 2.91
C ASP A 449 9.01 15.96 3.64
N HIS A 450 9.40 16.23 4.87
CA HIS A 450 10.09 15.32 5.78
C HIS A 450 9.36 14.00 6.10
N GLN A 451 8.06 13.89 5.86
CA GLN A 451 7.28 12.65 6.03
C GLN A 451 7.34 11.74 4.80
N VAL A 452 7.70 12.27 3.63
CA VAL A 452 7.85 11.50 2.40
C VAL A 452 9.23 10.83 2.37
N THR A 453 9.32 9.68 1.70
CA THR A 453 10.63 9.11 1.31
C THR A 453 10.97 9.65 -0.08
N PRO A 454 11.94 10.57 -0.26
CA PRO A 454 12.08 11.33 -1.51
C PRO A 454 12.39 10.47 -2.75
N ALA A 455 13.03 9.32 -2.56
CA ALA A 455 13.32 8.34 -3.62
C ALA A 455 12.13 7.39 -3.92
N ALA A 456 10.98 7.58 -3.26
CA ALA A 456 9.77 6.78 -3.39
C ALA A 456 8.53 7.65 -3.71
N VAL A 457 8.77 8.80 -4.36
CA VAL A 457 7.76 9.49 -5.19
C VAL A 457 8.03 9.10 -6.64
N TYR A 458 7.15 8.28 -7.22
CA TYR A 458 7.24 7.82 -8.60
C TYR A 458 6.19 8.52 -9.44
N THR A 459 6.53 8.90 -10.67
CA THR A 459 5.60 9.51 -11.63
C THR A 459 5.78 8.87 -13.00
N PRO A 460 4.86 9.09 -13.96
CA PRO A 460 5.03 8.62 -15.33
C PRO A 460 6.30 9.15 -16.03
N TRP A 461 6.80 10.30 -15.57
CA TRP A 461 7.98 11.00 -16.12
C TRP A 461 9.26 10.77 -15.32
N LEU A 462 9.26 11.03 -14.00
CA LEU A 462 10.43 10.93 -13.12
C LEU A 462 10.35 9.77 -12.12
N ASN A 463 11.50 9.11 -11.92
CA ASN A 463 11.67 7.87 -11.13
C ASN A 463 10.70 6.75 -11.57
N TRP A 464 10.41 6.66 -12.87
CA TRP A 464 9.40 5.72 -13.35
C TRP A 464 9.80 4.27 -13.04
N VAL A 465 8.83 3.50 -12.52
CA VAL A 465 8.93 2.04 -12.35
C VAL A 465 7.63 1.38 -12.82
N ILE A 466 7.66 0.11 -13.21
CA ILE A 466 6.47 -0.61 -13.68
C ILE A 466 5.52 -0.87 -12.50
N PRO A 467 4.20 -0.57 -12.58
CA PRO A 467 3.41 -0.06 -13.71
C PRO A 467 2.90 1.39 -13.53
N HIS A 468 3.75 2.33 -13.10
CA HIS A 468 3.36 3.72 -12.77
C HIS A 468 3.27 4.64 -14.00
N ASP A 469 2.62 4.17 -15.06
CA ASP A 469 2.36 4.92 -16.31
C ASP A 469 1.19 5.91 -16.17
N THR A 470 0.24 5.63 -15.28
CA THR A 470 -1.09 6.28 -15.22
C THR A 470 -1.39 6.98 -13.90
N HIS A 471 -0.38 7.17 -13.05
CA HIS A 471 -0.54 7.82 -11.74
C HIS A 471 0.81 8.24 -11.15
N MET A 472 0.79 9.21 -10.23
CA MET A 472 1.89 9.50 -9.33
C MET A 472 1.72 8.71 -8.03
N HIS A 473 2.70 7.88 -7.71
CA HIS A 473 2.76 7.11 -6.47
C HIS A 473 3.51 7.88 -5.40
N VAL A 474 2.89 8.09 -4.23
CA VAL A 474 3.44 8.86 -3.12
C VAL A 474 3.64 7.94 -1.92
N THR A 475 4.89 7.78 -1.46
CA THR A 475 5.24 6.93 -0.31
C THR A 475 5.68 7.75 0.90
N VAL A 476 5.03 7.53 2.04
CA VAL A 476 5.42 8.12 3.33
C VAL A 476 6.24 7.18 4.19
N LYS A 477 6.88 7.74 5.21
CA LYS A 477 7.58 6.99 6.25
C LYS A 477 6.56 6.27 7.14
N GLU A 478 6.93 5.04 7.49
CA GLU A 478 6.24 4.15 8.44
C GLU A 478 6.13 4.78 9.85
#